data_AF-A0A944W2J6-F1
#
_entry.id   AF-A0A944W2J6-F1
#
_cell.length_a   1.000
_cell.length_b   1.000
_cell.length_c   1.000
_cell.angle_alpha   90.00
_cell.angle_beta   90.00
_cell.angle_gamma   90.00
#
_symmetry.space_group_name_H-M   'P 1'
#
loop_
_entity.id
_entity.type
_entity.pdbx_description
1 polymer ?
#
loop_
_entity_poly.entity_id
_entity_poly.type
_entity_poly.pdbx_seq_one_letter_code
_entity_poly.pdbx_strand_id
1 'polypeptide(L)'
;MELSKQNKTDLLEIAIMVALFFLIVVIYVPVAIWEEENDYTKESRYRMKNLYDVESFYSTLTGEYNPDFLEAMTLVNSTRDSALADSLFIGEQTITINGKEFSVDVATSFGFEFDTTFGFKSFRRDTVLDTTLQIAVYSEDLGRNDTSFIRKKDLESYESDENFIGIVKVEPLKRVEAIEYYKTYLPDSSTYYCPLTKEPYQMTITEDGSGLKVSSPIIETIIEPRYLLFSFKANSHGIIRNGQKSWN
;
A
#
# COMPACT_ATOMS: atom_id res chain seq x y z
N MET A 1 53.12 38.90 9.66
CA MET A 1 52.82 39.01 8.22
C MET A 1 51.69 40.02 8.09
N GLU A 2 52.01 41.28 7.79
CA GLU A 2 50.99 42.33 7.65
C GLU A 2 50.23 42.12 6.33
N LEU A 3 48.94 41.79 6.41
CA LEU A 3 48.10 41.68 5.23
C LEU A 3 47.89 43.07 4.62
N SER A 4 48.23 43.21 3.33
CA SER A 4 47.88 44.37 2.50
C SER A 4 46.37 44.64 2.58
N LYS A 5 45.97 45.91 2.47
CA LYS A 5 44.57 46.35 2.55
C LYS A 5 43.67 45.61 1.54
N GLN A 6 44.23 45.24 0.40
CA GLN A 6 43.57 44.44 -0.65
C GLN A 6 43.37 42.97 -0.24
N ASN A 7 44.37 42.34 0.40
CA ASN A 7 44.22 40.97 0.89
C ASN A 7 43.14 40.86 1.99
N LYS A 8 42.87 41.95 2.72
CA LYS A 8 41.78 41.99 3.72
C LYS A 8 40.39 42.05 3.08
N THR A 9 40.24 42.76 1.95
CA THR A 9 38.98 42.80 1.21
C THR A 9 38.70 41.47 0.52
N ASP A 10 39.72 40.87 -0.09
CA ASP A 10 39.59 39.59 -0.77
C ASP A 10 39.25 38.46 0.22
N LEU A 11 39.85 38.48 1.42
CA LEU A 11 39.52 37.54 2.49
C LEU A 11 38.09 37.72 3.02
N LEU A 12 37.60 38.97 3.07
CA LEU A 12 36.21 39.26 3.45
C LEU A 12 35.23 38.74 2.40
N GLU A 13 35.54 38.91 1.11
CA GLU A 13 34.71 38.40 0.00
C GLU A 13 34.62 36.86 0.04
N ILE A 14 35.75 36.18 0.23
CA ILE A 14 35.79 34.72 0.41
C ILE A 14 34.98 34.31 1.65
N ALA A 15 35.11 35.02 2.76
CA ALA A 15 34.37 34.71 3.99
C ALA A 15 32.85 34.85 3.78
N ILE A 16 32.39 35.88 3.07
CA ILE A 16 30.98 36.08 2.73
C ILE A 16 30.49 34.96 1.80
N MET A 17 31.27 34.59 0.78
CA MET A 17 30.93 33.50 -0.13
C MET A 17 30.78 32.16 0.61
N VAL A 18 31.72 31.85 1.51
CA VAL A 18 31.69 30.65 2.34
C VAL A 18 30.51 30.68 3.31
N ALA A 19 30.19 31.82 3.92
CA ALA A 19 29.05 31.95 4.81
C ALA A 19 27.70 31.74 4.08
N LEU A 20 27.56 32.27 2.86
CA LEU A 20 26.39 32.02 2.01
C LEU A 20 26.27 30.55 1.64
N PHE A 21 27.37 29.89 1.31
CA PHE A 21 27.38 28.45 1.03
C PHE A 21 26.96 27.63 2.27
N PHE A 22 27.52 27.94 3.45
CA PHE A 22 27.12 27.28 4.70
C PHE A 22 25.65 27.48 5.03
N LEU A 23 25.07 28.65 4.74
CA LEU A 23 23.64 28.89 4.94
C LEU A 23 22.79 27.93 4.11
N ILE A 24 23.16 27.68 2.85
CA ILE A 24 22.49 26.69 2.00
C ILE A 24 22.61 25.29 2.61
N VAL A 25 23.83 24.89 3.01
CA VAL A 25 24.08 23.57 3.59
C VAL A 25 23.25 23.34 4.86
N VAL A 26 23.18 24.33 5.76
CA VAL A 26 22.44 24.23 7.03
C VAL A 26 20.93 24.10 6.83
N ILE A 27 20.40 24.56 5.69
CA ILE A 27 18.98 24.41 5.36
C ILE A 27 18.71 23.04 4.72
N TYR A 28 19.51 22.64 3.73
CA TYR A 28 19.22 21.43 2.94
C TYR A 28 19.63 20.13 3.64
N VAL A 29 20.73 20.11 4.39
CA VAL A 29 21.23 18.89 5.02
C VAL A 29 20.26 18.33 6.07
N PRO A 30 19.69 19.12 7.00
CA PRO A 30 18.68 18.61 7.94
C PRO A 30 17.44 18.06 7.26
N VAL A 31 16.97 18.74 6.20
CA VAL A 31 15.77 18.29 5.46
C VAL A 31 16.01 16.92 4.83
N ALA A 32 17.18 16.70 4.23
CA ALA A 32 17.54 15.40 3.67
C ALA A 32 17.64 14.30 4.75
N ILE A 33 18.20 14.61 5.92
CA ILE A 33 18.26 13.66 7.05
C ILE A 33 16.85 13.31 7.56
N TRP A 34 15.97 14.29 7.70
CA TRP A 34 14.60 14.04 8.15
C TRP A 34 13.77 13.23 7.14
N GLU A 35 14.03 13.41 5.84
CA GLU A 35 13.44 12.59 4.79
C GLU A 35 13.88 11.12 4.95
N GLU A 36 15.17 10.88 5.14
CA GLU A 36 15.74 9.54 5.42
C GLU A 36 15.13 8.91 6.69
N GLU A 37 15.05 9.66 7.81
CA GLU A 37 14.43 9.19 9.06
C GLU A 37 12.96 8.81 8.89
N ASN A 38 12.23 9.61 8.12
CA ASN A 38 10.81 9.39 7.84
C ASN A 38 10.61 8.18 6.92
N ASP A 39 11.49 7.98 5.94
CA ASP A 39 11.44 6.84 5.04
C ASP A 39 11.67 5.53 5.78
N TYR A 40 12.69 5.44 6.64
CA TYR A 40 12.90 4.27 7.50
C TYR A 40 11.71 4.02 8.43
N THR A 41 11.12 5.08 8.98
CA THR A 41 9.96 4.97 9.87
C THR A 41 8.73 4.45 9.12
N LYS A 42 8.43 4.99 7.94
CA LYS A 42 7.31 4.55 7.10
C LYS A 42 7.49 3.11 6.64
N GLU A 43 8.67 2.79 6.13
CA GLU A 43 8.98 1.44 5.66
C GLU A 43 8.88 0.43 6.79
N SER A 44 9.42 0.74 7.98
CA SER A 44 9.32 -0.15 9.13
C SER A 44 7.87 -0.37 9.56
N ARG A 45 7.07 0.70 9.66
CA ARG A 45 5.64 0.60 10.02
C ARG A 45 4.84 -0.21 8.98
N TYR A 46 5.17 -0.07 7.70
CA TYR A 46 4.59 -0.88 6.63
C TYR A 46 4.93 -2.37 6.82
N ARG A 47 6.19 -2.70 7.07
CA ARG A 47 6.64 -4.09 7.33
C ARG A 47 6.00 -4.68 8.58
N MET A 48 5.94 -3.91 9.68
CA MET A 48 5.24 -4.31 10.92
C MET A 48 3.75 -4.59 10.69
N LYS A 49 3.09 -3.76 9.86
CA LYS A 49 1.69 -3.99 9.50
C LYS A 49 1.52 -5.28 8.71
N ASN A 50 2.37 -5.52 7.69
CA ASN A 50 2.34 -6.78 6.93
C ASN A 50 2.54 -7.99 7.83
N LEU A 51 3.48 -7.90 8.76
CA LEU A 51 3.74 -8.95 9.75
C LEU A 51 2.48 -9.28 10.56
N TYR A 52 1.84 -8.26 11.11
CA TYR A 52 0.60 -8.39 11.86
C TYR A 52 -0.54 -8.96 11.00
N ASP A 53 -0.69 -8.46 9.77
CA ASP A 53 -1.76 -8.87 8.85
C ASP A 53 -1.59 -10.36 8.48
N VAL A 54 -0.37 -10.84 8.20
CA VAL A 54 -0.07 -12.26 7.93
C VAL A 54 -0.45 -13.16 9.11
N GLU A 55 -0.05 -12.80 10.33
CA GLU A 55 -0.42 -13.56 11.52
C GLU A 55 -1.94 -13.56 11.77
N SER A 56 -2.62 -12.44 11.46
CA SER A 56 -4.07 -12.36 11.54
C SER A 56 -4.75 -13.31 10.54
N PHE A 57 -4.23 -13.43 9.31
CA PHE A 57 -4.71 -14.42 8.35
C PHE A 57 -4.41 -15.85 8.80
N TYR A 58 -3.22 -16.10 9.34
CA TYR A 58 -2.87 -17.42 9.87
C TYR A 58 -3.81 -17.85 11.00
N SER A 59 -4.11 -16.95 11.95
CA SER A 59 -5.07 -17.20 13.02
C SER A 59 -6.49 -17.39 12.51
N THR A 60 -6.88 -16.69 11.45
CA THR A 60 -8.18 -16.92 10.81
C THR A 60 -8.28 -18.31 10.17
N LEU A 61 -7.18 -18.80 9.57
CA LEU A 61 -7.13 -20.12 8.93
C LEU A 61 -7.03 -21.28 9.93
N THR A 62 -6.27 -21.12 11.01
CA THR A 62 -5.91 -22.23 11.92
C THR A 62 -6.53 -22.13 13.32
N GLY A 63 -7.08 -20.96 13.68
CA GLY A 63 -7.64 -20.67 15.00
C GLY A 63 -6.64 -20.12 16.03
N GLU A 64 -5.32 -20.18 15.77
CA GLU A 64 -4.27 -19.77 16.70
C GLU A 64 -3.17 -18.95 16.00
N TYR A 65 -2.39 -18.17 16.75
CA TYR A 65 -1.22 -17.47 16.20
C TYR A 65 0.03 -18.37 16.19
N ASN A 66 0.96 -18.15 15.25
CA ASN A 66 2.21 -18.90 15.20
C ASN A 66 3.38 -18.06 15.75
N PRO A 67 4.22 -18.58 16.66
CA PRO A 67 5.46 -17.89 17.04
C PRO A 67 6.47 -17.78 15.88
N ASP A 68 6.43 -18.66 14.89
CA ASP A 68 7.27 -18.60 13.70
C ASP A 68 6.55 -17.90 12.53
N PHE A 69 6.90 -16.64 12.34
CA PHE A 69 6.37 -15.81 11.25
C PHE A 69 6.62 -16.42 9.86
N LEU A 70 7.78 -17.05 9.64
CA LEU A 70 8.12 -17.57 8.31
C LEU A 70 7.24 -18.77 7.95
N GLU A 71 6.91 -19.59 8.94
CA GLU A 71 5.95 -20.68 8.79
C GLU A 71 4.55 -20.15 8.53
N ALA A 72 4.10 -19.15 9.30
CA ALA A 72 2.80 -18.53 9.12
C ALA A 72 2.64 -17.91 7.72
N MET A 73 3.63 -17.12 7.29
CA MET A 73 3.68 -16.52 5.97
C MET A 73 3.63 -17.57 4.86
N THR A 74 4.38 -18.66 5.00
CA THR A 74 4.42 -19.73 3.99
C THR A 74 3.07 -20.43 3.88
N LEU A 75 2.40 -20.68 5.01
CA LEU A 75 1.05 -21.28 5.01
C LEU A 75 0.03 -20.36 4.38
N VAL A 76 -0.01 -19.09 4.76
CA VAL A 76 -0.99 -18.12 4.23
C VAL A 76 -0.79 -17.94 2.72
N ASN A 77 0.45 -17.78 2.26
CA ASN A 77 0.75 -17.64 0.82
C ASN A 77 0.36 -18.91 0.05
N SER A 78 0.67 -20.10 0.59
CA SER A 78 0.30 -21.38 -0.05
C SER A 78 -1.23 -21.57 -0.09
N THR A 79 -1.94 -21.16 0.96
CA THR A 79 -3.41 -21.19 1.01
C THR A 79 -4.00 -20.29 -0.07
N ARG A 80 -3.45 -19.09 -0.24
CA ARG A 80 -3.86 -18.14 -1.28
C ARG A 80 -3.60 -18.68 -2.67
N ASP A 81 -2.44 -19.28 -2.91
CA ASP A 81 -2.13 -19.86 -4.21
C ASP A 81 -3.06 -21.05 -4.54
N SER A 82 -3.40 -21.89 -3.56
CA SER A 82 -4.38 -22.96 -3.72
C SER A 82 -5.79 -22.43 -3.99
N ALA A 83 -6.25 -21.44 -3.22
CA ALA A 83 -7.57 -20.81 -3.40
C ALA A 83 -7.73 -20.10 -4.76
N LEU A 84 -6.63 -19.60 -5.33
CA LEU A 84 -6.62 -19.04 -6.69
C LEU A 84 -6.57 -20.12 -7.78
N ALA A 85 -5.90 -21.24 -7.51
CA ALA A 85 -5.79 -22.34 -8.47
C ALA A 85 -7.09 -23.15 -8.57
N ASP A 86 -7.79 -23.33 -7.46
CA ASP A 86 -9.04 -24.06 -7.39
C ASP A 86 -10.11 -23.28 -6.63
N SER A 87 -11.14 -22.84 -7.34
CA SER A 87 -12.28 -22.12 -6.78
C SER A 87 -13.10 -22.94 -5.77
N LEU A 88 -12.92 -24.26 -5.71
CA LEU A 88 -13.56 -25.15 -4.74
C LEU A 88 -12.72 -25.36 -3.47
N PHE A 89 -11.54 -24.76 -3.38
CA PHE A 89 -10.65 -24.83 -2.22
C PHE A 89 -11.14 -23.91 -1.09
N ILE A 90 -12.29 -24.26 -0.52
CA ILE A 90 -13.04 -23.49 0.48
C ILE A 90 -13.45 -24.44 1.63
N GLY A 91 -13.56 -23.93 2.84
CA GLY A 91 -13.88 -24.67 4.07
C GLY A 91 -12.67 -25.39 4.66
N GLU A 92 -12.91 -26.47 5.39
CA GLU A 92 -11.86 -27.32 5.97
C GLU A 92 -11.03 -27.99 4.85
N GLN A 93 -9.76 -27.60 4.75
CA GLN A 93 -8.79 -28.12 3.80
C GLN A 93 -7.51 -28.54 4.52
N THR A 94 -6.72 -29.39 3.87
CA THR A 94 -5.39 -29.78 4.36
C THR A 94 -4.33 -29.33 3.38
N ILE A 95 -3.31 -28.63 3.88
CA ILE A 95 -2.17 -28.17 3.09
C ILE A 95 -0.90 -28.81 3.63
N THR A 96 -0.13 -29.44 2.76
CA THR A 96 1.17 -30.03 3.11
C THR A 96 2.30 -29.11 2.68
N ILE A 97 3.07 -28.59 3.64
CA ILE A 97 4.20 -27.70 3.40
C ILE A 97 5.43 -28.27 4.09
N ASN A 98 6.52 -28.48 3.35
CA ASN A 98 7.79 -29.00 3.89
C ASN A 98 7.65 -30.30 4.71
N GLY A 99 6.68 -31.15 4.34
CA GLY A 99 6.39 -32.41 5.04
C GLY A 99 5.59 -32.28 6.34
N LYS A 100 5.11 -31.07 6.68
CA LYS A 100 4.11 -30.84 7.74
C LYS A 100 2.73 -30.69 7.12
N GLU A 101 1.72 -31.25 7.77
CA GLU A 101 0.32 -31.09 7.38
C GLU A 101 -0.35 -30.05 8.26
N PHE A 102 -1.03 -29.09 7.64
CA PHE A 102 -1.78 -28.04 8.30
C PHE A 102 -3.26 -28.20 7.95
N SER A 103 -4.12 -28.21 8.97
CA SER A 103 -5.57 -28.10 8.80
C SER A 103 -5.93 -26.62 8.77
N VAL A 104 -6.56 -26.17 7.69
CA VAL A 104 -6.97 -24.77 7.50
C VAL A 104 -8.45 -24.69 7.18
N ASP A 105 -9.14 -23.67 7.69
CA ASP A 105 -10.51 -23.34 7.30
C ASP A 105 -10.50 -22.10 6.40
N VAL A 106 -10.75 -22.31 5.10
CA VAL A 106 -10.66 -21.25 4.09
C VAL A 106 -12.03 -20.63 3.84
N ALA A 107 -12.21 -19.38 4.24
CA ALA A 107 -13.44 -18.63 3.96
C ALA A 107 -13.61 -18.35 2.46
N THR A 108 -14.86 -18.27 2.00
CA THR A 108 -15.20 -17.89 0.60
C THR A 108 -14.63 -16.52 0.19
N SER A 109 -14.50 -15.59 1.14
CA SER A 109 -13.96 -14.24 0.93
C SER A 109 -12.43 -14.15 1.05
N PHE A 110 -11.75 -15.23 1.43
CA PHE A 110 -10.32 -15.23 1.79
C PHE A 110 -9.43 -14.60 0.71
N GLY A 111 -9.59 -15.01 -0.56
CA GLY A 111 -8.78 -14.48 -1.67
C GLY A 111 -8.97 -12.97 -1.87
N PHE A 112 -10.21 -12.49 -1.74
CA PHE A 112 -10.51 -11.06 -1.85
C PHE A 112 -9.96 -10.26 -0.67
N GLU A 113 -10.11 -10.76 0.56
CA GLU A 113 -9.56 -10.13 1.76
C GLU A 113 -8.04 -10.08 1.73
N PHE A 114 -7.40 -11.15 1.27
CA PHE A 114 -5.96 -11.21 1.09
C PHE A 114 -5.48 -10.16 0.07
N ASP A 115 -6.05 -10.16 -1.13
CA ASP A 115 -5.65 -9.23 -2.20
C ASP A 115 -5.92 -7.75 -1.83
N THR A 116 -6.95 -7.47 -1.04
CA THR A 116 -7.24 -6.11 -0.57
C THR A 116 -6.34 -5.68 0.61
N THR A 117 -5.90 -6.61 1.44
CA THR A 117 -5.04 -6.33 2.60
C THR A 117 -3.60 -6.08 2.19
N PHE A 118 -3.05 -6.95 1.34
CA PHE A 118 -1.66 -6.87 0.89
C PHE A 118 -1.50 -6.09 -0.42
N GLY A 119 -2.53 -6.05 -1.26
CA GLY A 119 -2.45 -5.40 -2.56
C GLY A 119 -2.38 -3.88 -2.51
N PHE A 120 -1.73 -3.32 -3.52
CA PHE A 120 -1.66 -1.87 -3.71
C PHE A 120 -2.74 -1.43 -4.68
N LYS A 121 -3.55 -0.44 -4.28
CA LYS A 121 -4.49 0.21 -5.21
C LYS A 121 -3.72 0.83 -6.37
N SER A 122 -4.04 0.41 -7.58
CA SER A 122 -3.40 0.81 -8.83
C SER A 122 -4.46 1.15 -9.88
N PHE A 123 -4.02 1.82 -10.95
CA PHE A 123 -4.88 2.23 -12.05
C PHE A 123 -4.30 1.71 -13.36
N ARG A 124 -5.12 1.04 -14.17
CA ARG A 124 -4.76 0.64 -15.52
C ARG A 124 -5.66 1.36 -16.52
N ARG A 125 -5.08 1.83 -17.61
CA ARG A 125 -5.83 2.39 -18.73
C ARG A 125 -6.17 1.27 -19.70
N ASP A 126 -7.43 0.89 -19.73
CA ASP A 126 -7.91 -0.16 -20.62
C ASP A 126 -8.74 0.44 -21.75
N THR A 127 -8.63 -0.15 -22.94
CA THR A 127 -9.50 0.18 -24.05
C THR A 127 -10.79 -0.61 -23.89
N VAL A 128 -11.85 0.09 -23.50
CA VAL A 128 -13.19 -0.49 -23.40
C VAL A 128 -13.88 -0.35 -24.74
N LEU A 129 -14.31 -1.48 -25.29
CA LEU A 129 -15.22 -1.54 -26.43
C LEU A 129 -16.62 -1.30 -25.90
N ASP A 130 -17.15 -0.10 -26.11
CA ASP A 130 -18.53 0.23 -25.76
C ASP A 130 -19.37 0.35 -27.05
N THR A 131 -20.69 0.30 -26.91
CA THR A 131 -21.63 0.57 -28.00
C THR A 131 -22.46 1.78 -27.63
N THR A 132 -22.32 2.85 -28.40
CA THR A 132 -23.16 4.04 -28.28
C THR A 132 -24.38 3.90 -29.18
N LEU A 133 -25.54 4.22 -28.63
CA LEU A 133 -26.82 4.26 -29.34
C LEU A 133 -27.23 5.71 -29.52
N GLN A 134 -27.61 6.08 -30.73
CA GLN A 134 -28.38 7.29 -30.96
C GLN A 134 -29.86 6.93 -30.83
N ILE A 135 -30.52 7.46 -29.81
CA ILE A 135 -31.94 7.24 -29.55
C ILE A 135 -32.75 8.49 -29.96
N ALA A 136 -33.98 8.29 -30.40
CA ALA A 136 -34.96 9.34 -30.59
C ALA A 136 -35.88 9.41 -29.37
N VAL A 137 -36.00 10.59 -28.80
CA VAL A 137 -36.83 10.87 -27.61
C VAL A 137 -37.69 12.09 -27.91
N TYR A 138 -38.94 12.10 -27.47
CA TYR A 138 -39.79 13.28 -27.54
C TYR A 138 -39.35 14.30 -26.49
N SER A 139 -38.98 15.51 -26.92
CA SER A 139 -38.69 16.61 -26.00
C SER A 139 -39.95 17.44 -25.79
N GLU A 140 -40.54 17.33 -24.60
CA GLU A 140 -41.71 18.14 -24.22
C GLU A 140 -41.41 19.65 -24.30
N ASP A 141 -40.21 20.07 -23.87
CA ASP A 141 -39.77 21.46 -23.90
C ASP A 141 -39.69 22.05 -25.32
N LEU A 142 -39.31 21.22 -26.30
CA LEU A 142 -39.16 21.64 -27.70
C LEU A 142 -40.39 21.30 -28.55
N GLY A 143 -41.37 20.55 -28.00
CA GLY A 143 -42.55 20.06 -28.71
C GLY A 143 -42.22 19.22 -29.95
N ARG A 144 -41.04 18.56 -29.97
CA ARG A 144 -40.55 17.80 -31.13
C ARG A 144 -39.66 16.65 -30.71
N ASN A 145 -39.48 15.69 -31.62
CA ASN A 145 -38.53 14.60 -31.46
C ASN A 145 -37.10 15.14 -31.56
N ASP A 146 -36.26 14.80 -30.58
CA ASP A 146 -34.82 15.08 -30.59
C ASP A 146 -34.02 13.77 -30.51
N THR A 147 -32.74 13.82 -30.85
CA THR A 147 -31.84 12.66 -30.76
C THR A 147 -30.80 12.85 -29.68
N SER A 148 -30.58 11.82 -28.87
CA SER A 148 -29.54 11.80 -27.84
C SER A 148 -28.63 10.59 -28.01
N PHE A 149 -27.37 10.73 -27.59
CA PHE A 149 -26.40 9.64 -27.59
C PHE A 149 -26.31 9.05 -26.19
N ILE A 150 -26.59 7.75 -26.08
CA ILE A 150 -26.53 6.99 -24.83
C ILE A 150 -25.61 5.77 -24.97
N ARG A 151 -25.23 5.16 -23.86
CA ARG A 151 -24.55 3.85 -23.88
C ARG A 151 -25.59 2.74 -23.94
N LYS A 152 -25.26 1.63 -24.59
CA LYS A 152 -26.16 0.47 -24.70
C LYS A 152 -26.62 -0.07 -23.34
N LYS A 153 -25.77 -0.03 -22.31
CA LYS A 153 -26.13 -0.47 -20.96
C LYS A 153 -27.20 0.39 -20.28
N ASP A 154 -27.36 1.64 -20.72
CA ASP A 154 -28.33 2.58 -20.16
C ASP A 154 -29.67 2.49 -20.94
N LEU A 155 -29.75 1.71 -22.03
CA LEU A 155 -30.92 1.62 -22.91
C LEU A 155 -32.19 1.18 -22.15
N GLU A 156 -32.08 0.21 -21.24
CA GLU A 156 -33.23 -0.30 -20.48
C GLU A 156 -33.98 0.81 -19.73
N SER A 157 -33.26 1.81 -19.21
CA SER A 157 -33.89 2.96 -18.54
C SER A 157 -34.66 3.89 -19.48
N TYR A 158 -34.27 3.96 -20.75
CA TYR A 158 -34.97 4.76 -21.75
C TYR A 158 -36.14 3.99 -22.37
N GLU A 159 -36.02 2.68 -22.58
CA GLU A 159 -37.13 1.87 -23.09
C GLU A 159 -38.34 1.85 -22.16
N SER A 160 -38.15 2.10 -20.86
CA SER A 160 -39.23 2.27 -19.90
C SER A 160 -39.90 3.66 -19.88
N ASP A 161 -39.33 4.64 -20.58
CA ASP A 161 -39.85 6.02 -20.62
C ASP A 161 -40.91 6.17 -21.71
N GLU A 162 -42.02 6.85 -21.40
CA GLU A 162 -43.11 7.14 -22.35
C GLU A 162 -42.65 8.05 -23.51
N ASN A 163 -41.61 8.86 -23.28
CA ASN A 163 -41.03 9.75 -24.28
C ASN A 163 -40.07 9.04 -25.24
N PHE A 164 -39.74 7.77 -25.01
CA PHE A 164 -38.84 7.02 -25.88
C PHE A 164 -39.56 6.58 -27.16
N ILE A 165 -38.94 6.90 -28.30
CA ILE A 165 -39.53 6.60 -29.62
C ILE A 165 -38.84 5.39 -30.25
N GLY A 166 -37.51 5.31 -30.15
CA GLY A 166 -36.76 4.20 -30.71
C GLY A 166 -35.27 4.48 -30.94
N ILE A 167 -34.56 3.47 -31.41
CA ILE A 167 -33.13 3.54 -31.70
C ILE A 167 -32.93 3.95 -33.16
N VAL A 168 -32.23 5.06 -33.38
CA VAL A 168 -31.93 5.61 -34.72
C VAL A 168 -30.67 4.98 -35.30
N LYS A 169 -29.62 4.84 -34.49
CA LYS A 169 -28.31 4.37 -34.94
C LYS A 169 -27.57 3.64 -33.83
N VAL A 170 -26.79 2.64 -34.21
CA VAL A 170 -25.93 1.87 -33.31
C VAL A 170 -24.49 1.97 -33.82
N GLU A 171 -23.59 2.51 -33.01
CA GLU A 171 -22.18 2.64 -33.37
C GLU A 171 -21.27 2.07 -32.28
N PRO A 172 -20.30 1.21 -32.64
CA PRO A 172 -19.28 0.77 -31.70
C PRO A 172 -18.28 1.91 -31.46
N LEU A 173 -18.03 2.23 -30.19
CA LEU A 173 -17.08 3.24 -29.75
C LEU A 173 -15.96 2.59 -28.94
N LYS A 174 -14.71 2.89 -29.28
CA LYS A 174 -13.56 2.59 -28.43
C LYS A 174 -13.26 3.79 -27.56
N ARG A 175 -13.25 3.60 -26.24
CA ARG A 175 -12.75 4.63 -25.31
C ARG A 175 -11.71 4.05 -24.37
N VAL A 176 -10.85 4.93 -23.86
CA VAL A 176 -9.89 4.58 -22.81
C VAL A 176 -10.52 4.90 -21.47
N GLU A 177 -10.64 3.89 -20.61
CA GLU A 177 -11.17 4.01 -19.25
C GLU A 177 -10.07 3.69 -18.25
N ALA A 178 -10.00 4.45 -17.16
CA ALA A 178 -9.10 4.15 -16.05
C ALA A 178 -9.83 3.19 -15.10
N ILE A 179 -9.38 1.94 -15.07
CA ILE A 179 -9.94 0.90 -14.20
C ILE A 179 -9.08 0.81 -12.94
N GLU A 180 -9.74 0.92 -11.78
CA GLU A 180 -9.11 0.68 -10.49
C GLU A 180 -8.94 -0.84 -10.28
N TYR A 181 -7.75 -1.26 -9.87
CA TYR A 181 -7.50 -2.65 -9.50
C TYR A 181 -6.48 -2.72 -8.36
N TYR A 182 -6.49 -3.81 -7.61
CA TYR A 182 -5.45 -4.09 -6.62
C TYR A 182 -4.33 -4.86 -7.29
N LYS A 183 -3.13 -4.27 -7.33
CA LYS A 183 -1.93 -4.99 -7.71
C LYS A 183 -1.54 -5.89 -6.53
N THR A 184 -1.74 -7.20 -6.67
CA THR A 184 -1.40 -8.14 -5.62
C THR A 184 0.08 -8.05 -5.25
N TYR A 185 0.34 -8.06 -3.95
CA TYR A 185 1.65 -8.19 -3.35
C TYR A 185 1.61 -9.44 -2.47
N LEU A 186 2.61 -10.31 -2.64
CA LEU A 186 2.79 -11.47 -1.79
C LEU A 186 3.76 -11.08 -0.68
N PRO A 187 3.36 -11.19 0.60
CA PRO A 187 4.27 -11.04 1.72
C PRO A 187 5.50 -11.93 1.56
N ASP A 188 6.68 -11.37 1.83
CA ASP A 188 7.95 -12.07 1.73
C ASP A 188 8.73 -11.98 3.04
N SER A 189 9.84 -12.72 3.13
CA SER A 189 10.67 -12.74 4.33
C SER A 189 11.31 -11.38 4.64
N SER A 190 11.35 -10.44 3.69
CA SER A 190 11.94 -9.12 3.92
C SER A 190 11.11 -8.29 4.90
N THR A 191 9.80 -8.55 5.00
CA THR A 191 8.91 -7.85 5.95
C THR A 191 9.15 -8.25 7.40
N TYR A 192 9.87 -9.35 7.65
CA TYR A 192 10.21 -9.79 9.01
C TYR A 192 11.28 -8.94 9.69
N TYR A 193 12.14 -8.29 8.90
CA TYR A 193 13.29 -7.56 9.42
C TYR A 193 13.09 -6.04 9.37
N CYS A 194 13.58 -5.36 10.41
CA CYS A 194 13.65 -3.91 10.46
C CYS A 194 14.57 -3.37 9.35
N PRO A 195 14.11 -2.39 8.54
CA PRO A 195 14.92 -1.86 7.44
C PRO A 195 16.17 -1.14 7.95
N LEU A 196 16.14 -0.57 9.15
CA LEU A 196 17.25 0.14 9.77
C LEU A 196 18.22 -0.81 10.49
N THR A 197 17.76 -1.53 11.51
CA THR A 197 18.64 -2.37 12.36
C THR A 197 18.97 -3.72 11.75
N LYS A 198 18.22 -4.18 10.74
CA LYS A 198 18.27 -5.54 10.17
C LYS A 198 17.94 -6.67 11.15
N GLU A 199 17.46 -6.32 12.34
CA GLU A 199 16.98 -7.27 13.34
C GLU A 199 15.51 -7.63 13.09
N PRO A 200 15.07 -8.85 13.45
CA PRO A 200 13.68 -9.25 13.33
C PRO A 200 12.78 -8.42 14.27
N TYR A 201 11.55 -8.18 13.86
CA TYR A 201 10.54 -7.61 14.76
C TYR A 201 10.22 -8.57 15.91
N GLN A 202 9.91 -8.00 17.07
CA GLN A 202 9.54 -8.78 18.24
C GLN A 202 8.05 -9.10 18.16
N MET A 203 7.71 -10.38 17.97
CA MET A 203 6.34 -10.87 18.08
C MET A 203 6.12 -11.52 19.44
N THR A 204 5.06 -11.13 20.12
CA THR A 204 4.64 -11.75 21.38
C THR A 204 3.15 -12.06 21.31
N ILE A 205 2.81 -13.31 21.57
CA ILE A 205 1.43 -13.77 21.72
C ILE A 205 1.07 -13.67 23.21
N THR A 206 -0.15 -13.20 23.52
CA THR A 206 -0.61 -13.13 24.91
C THR A 206 -0.81 -14.52 25.51
N GLU A 207 -0.74 -14.64 26.84
CA GLU A 207 -0.82 -15.95 27.53
C GLU A 207 -2.13 -16.71 27.28
N ASP A 208 -3.20 -15.98 26.97
CA ASP A 208 -4.52 -16.52 26.61
C ASP A 208 -4.63 -16.89 25.12
N GLY A 209 -3.56 -16.73 24.33
CA GLY A 209 -3.52 -17.06 22.90
C GLY A 209 -4.35 -16.15 21.99
N SER A 210 -5.09 -15.19 22.55
CA SER A 210 -6.08 -14.40 21.82
C SER A 210 -5.52 -13.12 21.21
N GLY A 211 -4.35 -12.67 21.67
CA GLY A 211 -3.77 -11.39 21.33
C GLY A 211 -2.39 -11.49 20.71
N LEU A 212 -2.18 -10.69 19.65
CA LEU A 212 -0.90 -10.53 18.98
C LEU A 212 -0.34 -9.13 19.25
N LYS A 213 0.92 -9.08 19.65
CA LYS A 213 1.69 -7.84 19.74
C LYS A 213 2.95 -7.93 18.88
N VAL A 214 3.12 -6.93 18.02
CA VAL A 214 4.31 -6.73 17.18
C VAL A 214 4.99 -5.43 17.61
N SER A 215 6.27 -5.49 17.98
CA SER A 215 7.05 -4.32 18.39
C SER A 215 8.33 -4.14 17.59
N SER A 216 8.69 -2.87 17.39
CA SER A 216 9.99 -2.48 16.83
C SER A 216 11.15 -3.06 17.66
N PRO A 217 12.24 -3.53 17.03
CA PRO A 217 13.42 -3.98 17.76
C PRO A 217 14.22 -2.83 18.39
N ILE A 218 13.92 -1.57 18.01
CA ILE A 218 14.61 -0.39 18.54
C ILE A 218 14.06 -0.07 19.94
N ILE A 219 14.88 -0.36 20.96
CA ILE A 219 14.59 -0.08 22.38
C ILE A 219 15.06 1.33 22.76
N GLU A 220 16.27 1.69 22.34
CA GLU A 220 16.89 2.99 22.60
C GLU A 220 17.00 3.80 21.31
N THR A 221 16.91 5.13 21.40
CA THR A 221 17.06 6.02 20.24
C THR A 221 18.45 5.87 19.64
N ILE A 222 18.50 5.46 18.37
CA ILE A 222 19.75 5.36 17.61
C ILE A 222 20.12 6.77 17.16
N ILE A 223 21.32 7.23 17.50
CA ILE A 223 21.85 8.53 17.09
C ILE A 223 23.15 8.29 16.32
N GLU A 224 23.15 8.65 15.04
CA GLU A 224 24.33 8.53 14.19
C GLU A 224 24.80 9.91 13.72
N PRO A 225 26.08 10.26 13.87
CA PRO A 225 26.59 11.51 13.35
C PRO A 225 26.49 11.54 11.82
N ARG A 226 25.98 12.65 11.27
CA ARG A 226 25.86 12.90 9.84
C ARG A 226 26.36 14.31 9.56
N TYR A 227 27.19 14.49 8.54
CA TYR A 227 27.62 15.83 8.10
C TYR A 227 28.11 16.78 9.22
N LEU A 228 29.07 16.31 10.03
CA LEU A 228 29.83 17.07 11.04
C LEU A 228 29.03 17.57 12.25
N LEU A 229 28.01 18.42 12.05
CA LEU A 229 27.19 19.02 13.12
C LEU A 229 25.77 18.46 13.18
N PHE A 230 25.38 17.63 12.23
CA PHE A 230 24.05 17.02 12.18
C PHE A 230 24.10 15.58 12.69
N SER A 231 22.92 15.04 12.98
CA SER A 231 22.81 13.65 13.40
C SER A 231 21.50 13.09 12.91
N PHE A 232 21.56 11.87 12.40
CA PHE A 232 20.41 11.03 12.15
C PHE A 232 19.90 10.48 13.47
N LYS A 233 18.59 10.45 13.65
CA LYS A 233 17.91 9.95 14.85
C LYS A 233 16.79 9.00 14.47
N ALA A 234 16.86 7.76 14.95
CA ALA A 234 15.77 6.81 14.83
C ALA A 234 15.25 6.41 16.20
N ASN A 235 13.98 6.72 16.44
CA ASN A 235 13.24 6.24 17.61
C ASN A 235 12.59 4.89 17.29
N SER A 236 11.99 4.27 18.32
CA SER A 236 11.13 3.11 18.15
C SER A 236 10.06 3.38 17.08
N HIS A 237 9.94 2.46 16.11
CA HIS A 237 8.99 2.60 15.01
C HIS A 237 7.53 2.43 15.47
N GLY A 238 7.33 1.89 16.68
CA GLY A 238 6.05 1.77 17.36
C GLY A 238 5.74 0.34 17.78
N ILE A 239 4.47 0.12 18.14
CA ILE A 239 3.90 -1.16 18.54
C ILE A 239 2.52 -1.33 17.89
N ILE A 240 2.21 -2.54 17.42
CA ILE A 240 0.85 -2.97 17.08
C ILE A 240 0.41 -3.97 18.14
N ARG A 241 -0.73 -3.75 18.79
CA ARG A 241 -1.31 -4.69 19.77
C ARG A 241 -2.79 -4.89 19.44
N ASN A 242 -3.17 -6.12 19.11
CA ASN A 242 -4.56 -6.48 18.79
C ASN A 242 -5.20 -5.50 17.78
N GLY A 243 -4.45 -5.17 16.72
CA GLY A 243 -4.87 -4.25 15.66
C GLY A 243 -4.70 -2.76 15.97
N GLN A 244 -4.46 -2.39 17.24
CA GLN A 244 -4.22 -1.01 17.63
C GLN A 244 -2.75 -0.63 17.42
N LYS A 245 -2.53 0.43 16.63
CA LYS A 245 -1.20 0.97 16.33
C LYS A 245 -0.87 2.06 17.34
N SER A 246 0.39 2.13 17.78
CA SER A 246 0.88 3.21 18.65
C SER A 246 1.14 4.51 17.88
N TRP A 247 0.85 4.55 16.58
CA TRP A 247 1.08 5.67 15.69
C TRP A 247 -0.15 5.89 14.80
N ASN A 248 -0.32 7.12 14.34
CA ASN A 248 -1.33 7.53 13.37
C ASN A 248 -0.72 7.66 11.98
#